data_AF-A0A7X6X247-F1
#
_entry.id   AF-A0A7X6X247-F1
#
_cell.length_a   1.000
_cell.length_b   1.000
_cell.length_c   1.000
_cell.angle_alpha   90.00
_cell.angle_beta   90.00
_cell.angle_gamma   90.00
#
_symmetry.space_group_name_H-M   'P 1'
#
loop_
_entity.id
_entity.type
_entity.pdbx_description
1 polymer ?
#
loop_
_entity_poly.entity_id
_entity_poly.type
_entity_poly.pdbx_seq_one_letter_code
_entity_poly.pdbx_strand_id
1 'polypeptide(L)'
;ALLLIAEDVEGEALATLVVNKIRGVFNCVAVKAPGYGERRKAMLEDIAILTGGRVITEEVGLKLENTSMEMLGQARQVIVGKEETTIVEGKGSQEQIERRVAQIRRQHEESTSEFDREKLQERLAKLAGGVAVIQVGAATETEMKEKKLRIEDALAATRAAVEEGIVAGGGTALVDIIPALNELEVEGDMKTGVEIIKRALEEPVRQIASNAGEEGSVVAQRVKEAEKGIGFNVLTGQYEDMIASGIVDPAKVTRSALQNAASIAAMILTTEALVADIPEEKADQPMGGGGMPMM
;
A
#
# COMPACT_ATOMS: atom_id res chain seq x y z
N ALA A 1 12.31 -21.24 -6.69
CA ALA A 1 12.65 -19.92 -6.14
C ALA A 1 12.81 -20.06 -4.63
N LEU A 2 13.72 -19.33 -4.00
CA LEU A 2 13.99 -19.42 -2.56
C LEU A 2 13.73 -18.08 -1.86
N LEU A 3 13.01 -18.11 -0.74
CA LEU A 3 12.89 -16.97 0.17
C LEU A 3 13.87 -17.17 1.34
N LEU A 4 14.74 -16.19 1.57
CA LEU A 4 15.65 -16.15 2.70
C LEU A 4 15.10 -15.19 3.75
N ILE A 5 14.85 -15.69 4.95
CA ILE A 5 14.43 -14.88 6.10
C ILE A 5 15.53 -15.00 7.16
N ALA A 6 16.26 -13.91 7.39
CA ALA A 6 17.40 -13.88 8.32
C ALA A 6 17.37 -12.57 9.13
N GLU A 7 18.13 -12.50 10.22
CA GLU A 7 18.30 -11.24 10.98
C GLU A 7 18.75 -10.10 10.06
N ASP A 8 19.79 -10.35 9.27
CA ASP A 8 20.21 -9.48 8.20
C ASP A 8 20.90 -10.27 7.09
N VAL A 9 20.97 -9.69 5.89
CA VAL A 9 21.73 -10.20 4.75
C VAL A 9 22.55 -9.05 4.17
N GLU A 10 23.83 -9.02 4.48
CA GLU A 10 24.72 -7.89 4.17
C GLU A 10 25.98 -8.33 3.40
N GLY A 11 26.78 -7.34 2.99
CA GLY A 11 28.11 -7.54 2.42
C GLY A 11 28.13 -8.41 1.17
N GLU A 12 29.12 -9.30 1.11
CA GLU A 12 29.36 -10.18 -0.04
C GLU A 12 28.20 -11.17 -0.27
N ALA A 13 27.51 -11.58 0.81
CA ALA A 13 26.36 -12.47 0.70
C ALA A 13 25.23 -11.83 -0.11
N LEU A 14 24.88 -10.58 0.20
CA LEU A 14 23.84 -9.84 -0.53
C LEU A 14 24.26 -9.59 -1.99
N ALA A 15 25.49 -9.14 -2.22
CA ALA A 15 26.01 -8.89 -3.56
C ALA A 15 25.96 -10.16 -4.44
N THR A 16 26.33 -11.31 -3.86
CA THR A 16 26.29 -12.61 -4.53
C THR A 16 24.85 -13.01 -4.90
N LEU A 17 23.88 -12.83 -4.00
CA LEU A 17 22.47 -13.12 -4.30
C LEU A 17 21.94 -12.23 -5.42
N VAL A 18 22.24 -10.93 -5.39
CA VAL A 18 21.80 -9.96 -6.41
C VAL A 18 22.35 -10.31 -7.79
N VAL A 19 23.65 -10.56 -7.90
CA VAL A 19 24.29 -10.92 -9.17
C VAL A 19 23.72 -12.22 -9.74
N ASN A 20 23.53 -13.25 -8.91
CA ASN A 20 22.98 -14.52 -9.36
C ASN A 20 21.50 -14.42 -9.76
N LYS A 21 20.73 -13.56 -9.07
CA LYS A 21 19.33 -13.28 -9.40
C LYS A 21 19.21 -12.56 -10.75
N ILE A 22 20.03 -11.54 -11.00
CA ILE A 22 20.06 -10.80 -12.28
C ILE A 22 20.48 -11.71 -13.44
N ARG A 23 21.46 -12.60 -13.20
CA ARG A 23 21.94 -13.56 -14.20
C ARG A 23 21.01 -14.76 -14.42
N GLY A 24 19.92 -14.88 -13.65
CA GLY A 24 18.97 -15.99 -13.76
C GLY A 24 19.48 -17.34 -13.23
N VAL A 25 20.65 -17.39 -12.60
CA VAL A 25 21.26 -18.62 -12.07
C VAL A 25 20.52 -19.09 -10.82
N PHE A 26 20.18 -18.15 -9.93
CA PHE A 26 19.51 -18.45 -8.67
C PHE A 26 18.37 -17.47 -8.42
N ASN A 27 17.14 -17.97 -8.49
CA ASN A 27 15.95 -17.15 -8.25
C ASN A 27 15.65 -17.09 -6.75
N CYS A 28 16.14 -16.05 -6.07
CA CYS A 28 15.93 -15.83 -4.63
C CYS A 28 15.46 -14.41 -4.30
N VAL A 29 14.89 -14.27 -3.11
CA VAL A 29 14.58 -13.00 -2.45
C VAL A 29 15.00 -13.11 -0.99
N ALA A 30 15.64 -12.07 -0.45
CA ALA A 30 16.02 -11.99 0.95
C ALA A 30 15.19 -10.92 1.65
N VAL A 31 14.69 -11.22 2.84
CA VAL A 31 13.94 -10.31 3.70
C VAL A 31 14.45 -10.39 5.13
N LYS A 32 14.38 -9.27 5.86
CA LYS A 32 14.75 -9.25 7.28
C LYS A 32 13.69 -9.98 8.10
N ALA A 33 14.14 -10.68 9.12
CA ALA A 33 13.27 -11.40 10.05
C ALA A 33 12.38 -10.41 10.82
N PRO A 34 11.11 -10.75 11.07
CA PRO A 34 10.21 -9.86 11.79
C PRO A 34 10.55 -9.83 13.29
N GLY A 35 10.45 -8.64 13.88
CA GLY A 35 10.67 -8.44 15.32
C GLY A 35 12.14 -8.45 15.75
N TYR A 36 12.35 -8.36 17.06
CA TYR A 36 13.67 -8.23 17.69
C TYR A 36 13.80 -9.16 18.89
N GLY A 37 15.04 -9.56 19.21
CA GLY A 37 15.37 -10.41 20.37
C GLY A 37 14.57 -11.72 20.40
N GLU A 38 14.05 -12.08 21.57
CA GLU A 38 13.26 -13.30 21.77
C GLU A 38 11.97 -13.34 20.94
N ARG A 39 11.39 -12.18 20.62
CA ARG A 39 10.21 -12.11 19.75
C ARG A 39 10.54 -12.53 18.32
N ARG A 40 11.72 -12.16 17.82
CA ARG A 40 12.18 -12.59 16.49
C ARG A 40 12.29 -14.10 16.42
N LYS A 41 12.91 -14.73 17.42
CA LYS A 41 13.01 -16.20 17.50
C LYS A 41 11.63 -16.85 17.53
N ALA A 42 10.72 -16.33 18.35
CA ALA A 42 9.36 -16.84 18.44
C ALA A 42 8.57 -16.70 17.13
N MET A 43 8.73 -15.58 16.41
CA MET A 43 8.09 -15.34 15.11
C MET A 43 8.71 -16.16 13.98
N LEU A 44 10.03 -16.39 13.99
CA LEU A 44 10.68 -17.31 13.05
C LEU A 44 10.18 -18.74 13.25
N GLU A 45 9.98 -19.15 14.49
CA GLU A 45 9.36 -20.44 14.80
C GLU A 45 7.91 -20.53 14.31
N ASP A 46 7.14 -19.44 14.43
CA ASP A 46 5.78 -19.37 13.87
C ASP A 46 5.79 -19.55 12.35
N ILE A 47 6.73 -18.90 11.64
CA ILE A 47 6.90 -19.05 10.19
C ILE A 47 7.34 -20.46 9.83
N ALA A 48 8.26 -21.05 10.61
CA ALA A 48 8.72 -22.42 10.40
C ALA A 48 7.56 -23.42 10.53
N ILE A 49 6.74 -23.30 11.58
CA ILE A 49 5.55 -24.13 11.79
C ILE A 49 4.53 -23.93 10.65
N LEU A 50 4.28 -22.69 10.24
CA LEU A 50 3.35 -22.36 9.14
C LEU A 50 3.80 -22.98 7.80
N THR A 51 5.11 -23.00 7.53
CA THR A 51 5.68 -23.46 6.26
C THR A 51 6.15 -24.91 6.30
N GLY A 52 6.16 -25.56 7.46
CA GLY A 52 6.73 -26.89 7.67
C GLY A 52 8.26 -26.93 7.64
N GLY A 53 8.92 -25.78 7.75
CA GLY A 53 10.37 -25.67 7.81
C GLY A 53 10.92 -25.76 9.22
N ARG A 54 12.24 -25.58 9.36
CA ARG A 54 12.93 -25.54 10.66
C ARG A 54 13.80 -24.29 10.76
N VAL A 55 13.72 -23.60 11.90
CA VAL A 55 14.59 -22.45 12.16
C VAL A 55 16.02 -22.92 12.32
N ILE A 56 16.94 -22.34 11.54
CA ILE A 56 18.37 -22.64 11.61
C ILE A 56 19.00 -21.66 12.60
N THR A 57 19.41 -22.18 13.75
CA THR A 57 20.03 -21.39 14.82
C THR A 57 21.17 -22.19 15.47
N GLU A 58 22.25 -21.48 15.81
CA GLU A 58 23.40 -22.07 16.50
C GLU A 58 23.04 -22.58 17.90
N GLU A 59 22.01 -22.00 18.55
CA GLU A 59 21.53 -22.40 19.88
C GLU A 59 21.03 -23.86 19.92
N VAL A 60 20.53 -24.35 18.77
CA VAL A 60 20.03 -25.72 18.60
C VAL A 60 21.07 -26.59 17.86
N GLY A 61 22.29 -26.09 17.70
CA GLY A 61 23.41 -26.80 17.06
C GLY A 61 23.31 -26.90 15.54
N LEU A 62 22.43 -26.12 14.89
CA LEU A 62 22.26 -26.11 13.44
C LEU A 62 23.12 -25.01 12.83
N LYS A 63 24.00 -25.38 11.89
CA LYS A 63 24.81 -24.44 11.10
C LYS A 63 24.29 -24.37 9.67
N LEU A 64 24.37 -23.20 9.05
CA LEU A 64 23.93 -22.97 7.66
C LEU A 64 24.58 -23.94 6.67
N GLU A 65 25.86 -24.25 6.86
CA GLU A 65 26.65 -25.18 6.04
C GLU A 65 26.09 -26.62 6.04
N ASN A 66 25.41 -27.01 7.12
CA ASN A 66 24.88 -28.36 7.32
C ASN A 66 23.37 -28.44 7.06
N THR A 67 22.78 -27.41 6.43
CA THR A 67 21.34 -27.37 6.16
C THR A 67 20.99 -28.27 4.97
N SER A 68 19.88 -29.01 5.11
CA SER A 68 19.33 -29.85 4.03
C SER A 68 18.04 -29.27 3.48
N MET A 69 17.66 -29.70 2.27
CA MET A 69 16.42 -29.28 1.61
C MET A 69 15.16 -29.64 2.41
N GLU A 70 15.22 -30.69 3.24
CA GLU A 70 14.12 -31.12 4.11
C GLU A 70 13.86 -30.16 5.27
N MET A 71 14.85 -29.32 5.63
CA MET A 71 14.71 -28.31 6.69
C MET A 71 14.05 -27.02 6.17
N LEU A 72 13.91 -26.87 4.85
CA LEU A 72 13.34 -25.67 4.24
C LEU A 72 11.82 -25.69 4.29
N GLY A 73 11.24 -24.56 4.67
CA GLY A 73 9.79 -24.35 4.60
C GLY A 73 9.30 -24.29 3.16
N GLN A 74 8.05 -24.70 2.95
CA GLN A 74 7.37 -24.63 1.66
C GLN A 74 6.07 -23.82 1.78
N ALA A 75 5.76 -23.06 0.73
CA ALA A 75 4.51 -22.34 0.57
C ALA A 75 4.10 -22.32 -0.90
N ARG A 76 2.82 -22.11 -1.19
CA ARG A 76 2.33 -22.00 -2.57
C ARG A 76 2.85 -20.73 -3.25
N GLN A 77 2.78 -19.60 -2.55
CA GLN A 77 3.18 -18.30 -3.09
C GLN A 77 3.73 -17.40 -1.99
N VAL A 78 4.73 -16.59 -2.35
CA VAL A 78 5.26 -15.53 -1.49
C VAL A 78 5.25 -14.23 -2.29
N ILE A 79 4.75 -13.17 -1.68
CA ILE A 79 4.73 -11.82 -2.23
C ILE A 79 5.58 -10.94 -1.32
N VAL A 80 6.60 -10.29 -1.88
CA VAL A 80 7.51 -9.41 -1.15
C VAL A 80 7.35 -8.00 -1.70
N GLY A 81 6.85 -7.10 -0.85
CA GLY A 81 6.76 -5.66 -1.12
C GLY A 81 7.94 -4.89 -0.50
N LYS A 82 7.90 -3.56 -0.58
CA LYS A 82 8.94 -2.70 0.01
C LYS A 82 8.96 -2.77 1.54
N GLU A 83 7.78 -2.87 2.15
CA GLU A 83 7.60 -2.79 3.61
C GLU A 83 6.98 -4.06 4.23
N GLU A 84 6.39 -4.94 3.41
CA GLU A 84 5.71 -6.14 3.89
C GLU A 84 6.07 -7.40 3.08
N THR A 85 5.94 -8.56 3.70
CA THR A 85 6.11 -9.87 3.07
C THR A 85 4.95 -10.78 3.45
N THR A 86 4.26 -11.33 2.45
CA THR A 86 3.09 -12.19 2.62
C THR A 86 3.41 -13.61 2.15
N ILE A 87 3.19 -14.60 3.02
CA ILE A 87 3.32 -16.02 2.71
C ILE A 87 1.92 -16.61 2.58
N VAL A 88 1.60 -17.16 1.41
CA VAL A 88 0.28 -17.69 1.06
C VAL A 88 0.33 -19.22 1.03
N GLU A 89 -0.58 -19.86 1.76
CA GLU A 89 -0.72 -21.32 1.85
C GLU A 89 0.63 -22.02 2.14
N GLY A 90 1.14 -21.84 3.36
CA GLY A 90 2.27 -22.61 3.88
C GLY A 90 1.91 -24.11 3.99
N LYS A 91 2.88 -24.99 3.76
CA LYS A 91 2.70 -26.45 3.81
C LYS A 91 2.96 -27.06 5.19
N GLY A 92 2.83 -26.27 6.25
CA GLY A 92 2.92 -26.74 7.63
C GLY A 92 1.81 -27.73 7.99
N SER A 93 2.05 -28.54 9.03
CA SER A 93 1.02 -29.43 9.55
C SER A 93 -0.06 -28.62 10.28
N GLN A 94 -1.32 -28.84 9.90
CA GLN A 94 -2.47 -28.20 10.56
C GLN A 94 -2.48 -28.46 12.07
N GLU A 95 -2.10 -29.67 12.49
CA GLU A 95 -2.01 -30.02 13.91
C GLU A 95 -0.94 -29.20 14.64
N GLN A 96 0.22 -28.97 14.01
CA GLN A 96 1.28 -28.15 14.59
C GLN A 96 0.87 -26.68 14.68
N ILE A 97 0.18 -26.16 13.67
CA ILE A 97 -0.37 -24.80 13.65
C ILE A 97 -1.40 -24.64 14.78
N GLU A 98 -2.34 -25.55 14.92
CA GLU A 98 -3.36 -25.51 15.98
C GLU A 98 -2.74 -25.60 17.38
N ARG A 99 -1.76 -26.48 17.57
CA ARG A 99 -0.99 -26.57 18.83
C ARG A 99 -0.28 -25.25 19.13
N ARG A 100 0.30 -24.62 18.12
CA ARG A 100 0.99 -23.33 18.27
C ARG A 100 0.03 -22.20 18.60
N VAL A 101 -1.12 -22.13 17.93
CA VAL A 101 -2.20 -21.17 18.24
C VAL A 101 -2.70 -21.37 19.67
N ALA A 102 -2.93 -22.60 20.11
CA ALA A 102 -3.35 -22.90 21.49
C ALA A 102 -2.28 -22.54 22.54
N GLN A 103 -1.00 -22.67 22.20
CA GLN A 103 0.10 -22.21 23.06
C GLN A 103 0.08 -20.68 23.22
N ILE A 104 -0.03 -19.94 22.11
CA ILE A 104 -0.04 -18.47 22.13
C ILE A 104 -1.30 -17.94 22.84
N ARG A 105 -2.46 -18.60 22.69
CA ARG A 105 -3.69 -18.27 23.43
C ARG A 105 -3.51 -18.36 24.95
N ARG A 106 -2.91 -19.45 25.44
CA ARG A 106 -2.62 -19.61 26.87
C ARG A 106 -1.65 -18.54 27.38
N GLN A 107 -0.57 -18.29 26.64
CA GLN A 107 0.38 -17.21 26.97
C GLN A 107 -0.29 -15.83 27.02
N HIS A 108 -1.25 -15.58 26.13
CA HIS A 108 -2.00 -14.34 26.09
C HIS A 108 -2.88 -14.16 27.34
N GLU A 109 -3.57 -15.22 27.77
CA GLU A 109 -4.42 -15.21 28.97
C GLU A 109 -3.61 -15.07 30.26
N GLU A 110 -2.45 -15.75 30.35
CA GLU A 110 -1.54 -15.72 31.50
C GLU A 110 -0.74 -14.41 31.60
N SER A 111 -0.61 -13.67 30.49
CA SER A 111 0.13 -12.40 30.48
C SER A 111 -0.58 -11.33 31.31
N THR A 112 0.17 -10.66 32.17
CA THR A 112 -0.28 -9.51 32.99
C THR A 112 0.04 -8.16 32.34
N SER A 113 0.83 -8.17 31.26
CA SER A 113 1.28 -6.99 30.52
C SER A 113 0.39 -6.76 29.30
N GLU A 114 -0.25 -5.59 29.23
CA GLU A 114 -1.10 -5.19 28.11
C GLU A 114 -0.31 -5.15 26.79
N PHE A 115 0.92 -4.66 26.84
CA PHE A 115 1.84 -4.66 25.70
C PHE A 115 2.13 -6.08 25.18
N ASP A 116 2.34 -7.04 26.08
CA ASP A 116 2.58 -8.43 25.66
C ASP A 116 1.31 -9.11 25.14
N ARG A 117 0.14 -8.77 25.70
CA ARG A 117 -1.17 -9.23 25.19
C ARG A 117 -1.38 -8.76 23.75
N GLU A 118 -1.19 -7.48 23.47
CA GLU A 118 -1.33 -6.92 22.13
C GLU A 118 -0.40 -7.65 21.13
N LYS A 119 0.87 -7.87 21.50
CA LYS A 119 1.85 -8.53 20.62
C LYS A 119 1.60 -10.02 20.43
N LEU A 120 1.08 -10.72 21.45
CA LEU A 120 0.64 -12.10 21.31
C LEU A 120 -0.63 -12.19 20.44
N GLN A 121 -1.53 -11.22 20.55
CA GLN A 121 -2.72 -11.11 19.72
C GLN A 121 -2.36 -10.90 18.24
N GLU A 122 -1.38 -10.05 17.92
CA GLU A 122 -0.88 -9.89 16.54
C GLU A 122 -0.35 -11.21 15.95
N ARG A 123 0.45 -11.96 16.73
CA ARG A 123 0.99 -13.27 16.29
C ARG A 123 -0.12 -14.29 16.10
N LEU A 124 -1.07 -14.33 17.03
CA LEU A 124 -2.24 -15.19 16.93
C LEU A 124 -3.07 -14.86 15.71
N ALA A 125 -3.31 -13.57 15.43
CA ALA A 125 -4.04 -13.13 14.25
C ALA A 125 -3.33 -13.56 12.96
N LYS A 126 -1.99 -13.56 12.91
CA LYS A 126 -1.23 -14.01 11.73
C LYS A 126 -1.25 -15.53 11.54
N LEU A 127 -1.31 -16.31 12.61
CA LEU A 127 -1.35 -17.78 12.55
C LEU A 127 -2.76 -18.35 12.37
N ALA A 128 -3.75 -17.72 13.01
CA ALA A 128 -5.15 -18.15 12.95
C ALA A 128 -5.93 -17.44 11.84
N GLY A 129 -5.51 -16.24 11.45
CA GLY A 129 -6.07 -15.48 10.35
C GLY A 129 -5.65 -16.12 9.03
N GLY A 130 -6.57 -16.87 8.44
CA GLY A 130 -6.38 -17.43 7.11
C GLY A 130 -6.11 -16.33 6.08
N VAL A 131 -5.36 -16.69 5.04
CA VAL A 131 -5.16 -15.81 3.88
C VAL A 131 -6.31 -16.01 2.92
N ALA A 132 -7.13 -14.98 2.70
CA ALA A 132 -8.12 -14.98 1.63
C ALA A 132 -7.44 -14.69 0.29
N VAL A 133 -7.68 -15.52 -0.72
CA VAL A 133 -7.11 -15.36 -2.07
C VAL A 133 -8.24 -15.03 -3.04
N ILE A 134 -8.14 -13.88 -3.71
CA ILE A 134 -9.06 -13.47 -4.77
C ILE A 134 -8.43 -13.82 -6.12
N GLN A 135 -9.05 -14.74 -6.86
CA GLN A 135 -8.60 -15.11 -8.20
C GLN A 135 -9.38 -14.30 -9.24
N VAL A 136 -8.67 -13.43 -9.96
CA VAL A 136 -9.27 -12.52 -10.95
C VAL A 136 -9.21 -13.16 -12.34
N GLY A 137 -10.38 -13.43 -12.91
CA GLY A 137 -10.52 -13.95 -14.28
C GLY A 137 -10.91 -12.87 -15.28
N ALA A 138 -10.41 -12.96 -16.51
CA ALA A 138 -10.80 -12.10 -17.63
C ALA A 138 -10.59 -12.81 -18.98
N ALA A 139 -11.17 -12.26 -20.05
CA ALA A 139 -11.08 -12.86 -21.39
C ALA A 139 -9.71 -12.61 -22.06
N THR A 140 -9.03 -11.53 -21.67
CA THR A 140 -7.70 -11.18 -22.17
C THR A 140 -6.76 -10.83 -21.02
N GLU A 141 -5.45 -10.94 -21.24
CA GLU A 141 -4.44 -10.59 -20.22
C GLU A 141 -4.51 -9.11 -19.83
N THR A 142 -4.73 -8.22 -20.80
CA THR A 142 -4.85 -6.78 -20.56
C THR A 142 -6.03 -6.47 -19.64
N GLU A 143 -7.20 -7.07 -19.91
CA GLU A 143 -8.39 -6.91 -19.07
C GLU A 143 -8.17 -7.52 -17.67
N MET A 144 -7.48 -8.67 -17.60
CA MET A 144 -7.14 -9.32 -16.33
C MET A 144 -6.30 -8.40 -15.43
N LYS A 145 -5.30 -7.73 -16.01
CA LYS A 145 -4.43 -6.78 -15.29
C LYS A 145 -5.23 -5.59 -14.78
N GLU A 146 -6.08 -5.00 -15.61
CA GLU A 146 -6.92 -3.86 -15.22
C GLU A 146 -7.92 -4.24 -14.11
N LYS A 147 -8.63 -5.36 -14.25
CA LYS A 147 -9.56 -5.86 -13.21
C LYS A 147 -8.84 -6.16 -11.90
N LYS A 148 -7.64 -6.74 -12.00
CA LYS A 148 -6.82 -7.04 -10.84
C LYS A 148 -6.45 -5.76 -10.09
N LEU A 149 -5.96 -4.72 -10.79
CA LEU A 149 -5.63 -3.43 -10.18
C LEU A 149 -6.86 -2.80 -9.52
N ARG A 150 -8.03 -2.81 -10.18
CA ARG A 150 -9.28 -2.30 -9.56
C ARG A 150 -9.65 -3.02 -8.26
N ILE A 151 -9.44 -4.32 -8.19
CA ILE A 151 -9.71 -5.10 -6.97
C ILE A 151 -8.70 -4.78 -5.87
N GLU A 152 -7.42 -4.58 -6.23
CA GLU A 152 -6.38 -4.14 -5.30
C GLU A 152 -6.71 -2.75 -4.72
N ASP A 153 -7.14 -1.81 -5.56
CA ASP A 153 -7.58 -0.47 -5.15
C ASP A 153 -8.80 -0.54 -4.23
N ALA A 154 -9.81 -1.35 -4.58
CA ALA A 154 -11.01 -1.54 -3.76
C ALA A 154 -10.69 -2.14 -2.38
N LEU A 155 -9.74 -3.08 -2.31
CA LEU A 155 -9.28 -3.66 -1.05
C LEU A 155 -8.58 -2.60 -0.18
N ALA A 156 -7.72 -1.78 -0.78
CA ALA A 156 -7.03 -0.69 -0.08
C ALA A 156 -8.04 0.36 0.46
N ALA A 157 -9.01 0.76 -0.37
CA ALA A 157 -10.07 1.68 0.02
C ALA A 157 -10.93 1.12 1.17
N THR A 158 -11.30 -0.17 1.11
CA THR A 158 -12.08 -0.82 2.15
C THR A 158 -11.32 -0.88 3.49
N ARG A 159 -10.01 -1.19 3.46
CA ARG A 159 -9.16 -1.15 4.66
C ARG A 159 -9.13 0.26 5.26
N ALA A 160 -8.90 1.26 4.43
CA ALA A 160 -8.88 2.66 4.86
C ALA A 160 -10.23 3.11 5.46
N ALA A 161 -11.35 2.64 4.90
CA ALA A 161 -12.69 2.94 5.40
C ALA A 161 -12.97 2.28 6.75
N VAL A 162 -12.47 1.07 6.99
CA VAL A 162 -12.58 0.40 8.30
C VAL A 162 -11.77 1.14 9.37
N GLU A 163 -10.62 1.72 9.00
CA GLU A 163 -9.73 2.42 9.93
C GLU A 163 -10.24 3.81 10.36
N GLU A 164 -10.63 4.67 9.42
CA GLU A 164 -10.99 6.07 9.71
C GLU A 164 -12.45 6.42 9.34
N GLY A 165 -13.24 5.46 8.89
CA GLY A 165 -14.63 5.66 8.47
C GLY A 165 -14.76 6.18 7.03
N ILE A 166 -15.98 6.61 6.70
CA ILE A 166 -16.38 7.07 5.37
C ILE A 166 -16.94 8.49 5.42
N VAL A 167 -16.83 9.20 4.28
CA VAL A 167 -17.38 10.54 4.07
C VAL A 167 -18.16 10.60 2.76
N ALA A 168 -18.92 11.68 2.56
CA ALA A 168 -19.60 11.97 1.30
C ALA A 168 -18.59 12.06 0.15
N GLY A 169 -18.71 11.17 -0.83
CA GLY A 169 -17.77 11.05 -1.92
C GLY A 169 -17.92 12.12 -3.00
N GLY A 170 -17.30 11.90 -4.16
CA GLY A 170 -17.44 12.81 -5.32
C GLY A 170 -16.83 14.20 -5.10
N GLY A 171 -15.97 14.36 -4.10
CA GLY A 171 -15.41 15.63 -3.67
C GLY A 171 -16.31 16.48 -2.76
N THR A 172 -17.54 16.03 -2.48
CA THR A 172 -18.51 16.77 -1.63
C THR A 172 -17.96 17.04 -0.24
N ALA A 173 -17.33 16.05 0.41
CA ALA A 173 -16.74 16.25 1.73
C ALA A 173 -15.68 17.36 1.79
N LEU A 174 -14.96 17.64 0.70
CA LEU A 174 -13.98 18.72 0.63
C LEU A 174 -14.66 20.10 0.51
N VAL A 175 -15.78 20.18 -0.19
CA VAL A 175 -16.58 21.41 -0.29
C VAL A 175 -17.27 21.70 1.05
N ASP A 176 -17.81 20.68 1.71
CA ASP A 176 -18.50 20.79 3.00
C ASP A 176 -17.65 21.40 4.12
N ILE A 177 -16.31 21.27 4.03
CA ILE A 177 -15.38 21.81 5.04
C ILE A 177 -14.93 23.24 4.75
N ILE A 178 -15.22 23.80 3.57
CA ILE A 178 -14.84 25.18 3.20
C ILE A 178 -15.30 26.21 4.26
N PRO A 179 -16.53 26.14 4.82
CA PRO A 179 -16.97 27.09 5.84
C PRO A 179 -16.09 27.12 7.09
N ALA A 180 -15.49 25.98 7.48
CA ALA A 180 -14.61 25.91 8.65
C ALA A 180 -13.35 26.77 8.47
N LEU A 181 -12.91 27.01 7.23
CA LEU A 181 -11.77 27.89 6.95
C LEU A 181 -12.10 29.37 7.15
N ASN A 182 -13.38 29.74 7.27
CA ASN A 182 -13.78 31.13 7.57
C ASN A 182 -13.60 31.48 9.05
N GLU A 183 -13.45 30.49 9.93
CA GLU A 183 -13.24 30.70 11.37
C GLU A 183 -11.78 31.06 11.70
N LEU A 184 -10.87 30.97 10.71
CA LEU A 184 -9.46 31.31 10.88
C LEU A 184 -9.27 32.83 10.84
N GLU A 185 -8.82 33.40 11.96
CA GLU A 185 -8.40 34.81 12.05
C GLU A 185 -6.99 34.98 11.50
N VAL A 186 -6.88 35.34 10.22
CA VAL A 186 -5.60 35.53 9.52
C VAL A 186 -5.58 36.83 8.70
N GLU A 187 -4.41 37.45 8.59
CA GLU A 187 -4.18 38.69 7.85
C GLU A 187 -3.03 38.55 6.84
N GLY A 188 -2.91 39.52 5.92
CA GLY A 188 -1.84 39.58 4.93
C GLY A 188 -1.71 38.31 4.08
N ASP A 189 -0.49 37.83 3.89
CA ASP A 189 -0.20 36.66 3.03
C ASP A 189 -0.80 35.35 3.56
N MET A 190 -1.01 35.23 4.88
CA MET A 190 -1.67 34.06 5.46
C MET A 190 -3.13 33.97 5.00
N LYS A 191 -3.82 35.10 4.85
CA LYS A 191 -5.18 35.14 4.29
C LYS A 191 -5.19 34.67 2.84
N THR A 192 -4.22 35.09 2.04
CA THR A 192 -4.05 34.60 0.66
C THR A 192 -3.85 33.08 0.64
N GLY A 193 -3.05 32.52 1.55
CA GLY A 193 -2.87 31.08 1.71
C GLY A 193 -4.18 30.34 1.99
N VAL A 194 -5.02 30.87 2.88
CA VAL A 194 -6.35 30.30 3.17
C VAL A 194 -7.25 30.32 1.94
N GLU A 195 -7.26 31.41 1.17
CA GLU A 195 -8.06 31.51 -0.06
C GLU A 195 -7.59 30.53 -1.16
N ILE A 196 -6.28 30.26 -1.24
CA ILE A 196 -5.73 29.22 -2.14
C ILE A 196 -6.33 27.85 -1.78
N ILE A 197 -6.35 27.48 -0.49
CA ILE A 197 -6.92 26.21 -0.04
C ILE A 197 -8.43 26.15 -0.31
N LYS A 198 -9.19 27.20 0.02
CA LYS A 198 -10.64 27.24 -0.25
C LYS A 198 -10.96 26.98 -1.72
N ARG A 199 -10.19 27.60 -2.62
CA ARG A 199 -10.34 27.37 -4.07
C ARG A 199 -9.96 25.93 -4.46
N ALA A 200 -8.85 25.41 -3.95
CA ALA A 200 -8.36 24.06 -4.26
C ALA A 200 -9.33 22.96 -3.81
N LEU A 201 -10.05 23.15 -2.70
CA LEU A 201 -11.03 22.20 -2.18
C LEU A 201 -12.21 21.95 -3.14
N GLU A 202 -12.53 22.91 -4.02
CA GLU A 202 -13.60 22.76 -5.02
C GLU A 202 -13.15 21.98 -6.27
N GLU A 203 -11.85 21.88 -6.53
CA GLU A 203 -11.30 21.30 -7.76
C GLU A 203 -11.70 19.84 -8.00
N PRO A 204 -11.74 18.95 -6.99
CA PRO A 204 -12.18 17.56 -7.21
C PRO A 204 -13.61 17.45 -7.75
N VAL A 205 -14.56 18.22 -7.19
CA VAL A 205 -15.96 18.26 -7.68
C VAL A 205 -16.00 18.80 -9.12
N ARG A 206 -15.26 19.89 -9.38
CA ARG A 206 -15.20 20.52 -10.72
C ARG A 206 -14.66 19.54 -11.76
N GLN A 207 -13.58 18.84 -11.44
CA GLN A 207 -12.94 17.91 -12.36
C GLN A 207 -13.83 16.69 -12.64
N ILE A 208 -14.49 16.15 -11.62
CA ILE A 208 -15.43 15.02 -11.77
C ILE A 208 -16.61 15.41 -12.67
N ALA A 209 -17.21 16.58 -12.43
CA ALA A 209 -18.29 17.10 -13.26
C ALA A 209 -17.85 17.39 -14.71
N SER A 210 -16.69 18.00 -14.90
CA SER A 210 -16.12 18.27 -16.24
C SER A 210 -15.88 16.99 -17.03
N ASN A 211 -15.35 15.95 -16.38
CA ASN A 211 -15.17 14.62 -17.00
C ASN A 211 -16.49 13.96 -17.39
N ALA A 212 -17.59 14.32 -16.70
CA ALA A 212 -18.94 13.86 -17.04
C ALA A 212 -19.62 14.71 -18.14
N GLY A 213 -18.96 15.77 -18.65
CA GLY A 213 -19.50 16.66 -19.66
C GLY A 213 -20.36 17.81 -19.11
N GLU A 214 -20.37 18.01 -17.79
CA GLU A 214 -21.12 19.06 -17.10
C GLU A 214 -20.24 20.28 -16.81
N GLU A 215 -20.88 21.44 -16.59
CA GLU A 215 -20.15 22.68 -16.26
C GLU A 215 -19.68 22.67 -14.80
N GLY A 216 -18.43 22.24 -14.56
CA GLY A 216 -17.88 22.02 -13.22
C GLY A 216 -17.99 23.20 -12.26
N SER A 217 -17.85 24.44 -12.74
CA SER A 217 -18.03 25.64 -11.91
C SER A 217 -19.47 25.79 -11.40
N VAL A 218 -20.47 25.49 -12.23
CA VAL A 218 -21.89 25.52 -11.86
C VAL A 218 -22.20 24.42 -10.85
N VAL A 219 -21.66 23.21 -11.09
CA VAL A 219 -21.83 22.08 -10.18
C VAL A 219 -21.22 22.37 -8.82
N ALA A 220 -19.96 22.80 -8.77
CA ALA A 220 -19.28 23.11 -7.52
C ALA A 220 -20.00 24.21 -6.73
N GLN A 221 -20.50 25.25 -7.41
CA GLN A 221 -21.27 26.31 -6.76
C GLN A 221 -22.58 25.78 -6.15
N ARG A 222 -23.31 24.91 -6.86
CA ARG A 222 -24.54 24.31 -6.34
C ARG A 222 -24.29 23.36 -5.17
N VAL A 223 -23.23 22.58 -5.21
CA VAL A 223 -22.82 21.72 -4.07
C VAL A 223 -22.50 22.58 -2.85
N LYS A 224 -21.83 23.72 -3.03
CA LYS A 224 -21.48 24.64 -1.94
C LYS A 224 -22.69 25.32 -1.29
N GLU A 225 -23.76 25.56 -2.07
CA GLU A 225 -25.03 26.13 -1.60
C GLU A 225 -25.97 25.08 -0.98
N ALA A 226 -25.68 23.78 -1.18
CA ALA A 226 -26.49 22.69 -0.69
C ALA A 226 -26.24 22.38 0.80
N GLU A 227 -27.11 21.58 1.38
CA GLU A 227 -26.90 21.06 2.74
C GLU A 227 -25.71 20.08 2.78
N LYS A 228 -25.08 19.98 3.94
CA LYS A 228 -23.91 19.10 4.15
C LYS A 228 -24.24 17.67 3.73
N GLY A 229 -23.36 17.06 2.93
CA GLY A 229 -23.52 15.71 2.42
C GLY A 229 -24.38 15.59 1.14
N ILE A 230 -25.03 16.67 0.70
CA ILE A 230 -25.68 16.72 -0.61
C ILE A 230 -24.63 17.03 -1.68
N GLY A 231 -24.46 16.12 -2.62
CA GLY A 231 -23.48 16.22 -3.70
C GLY A 231 -24.09 15.99 -5.07
N PHE A 232 -23.27 16.11 -6.11
CA PHE A 232 -23.70 15.86 -7.48
C PHE A 232 -23.34 14.43 -7.90
N ASN A 233 -24.35 13.60 -8.12
CA ASN A 233 -24.16 12.27 -8.69
C ASN A 233 -24.05 12.37 -10.22
N VAL A 234 -22.82 12.23 -10.74
CA VAL A 234 -22.55 12.27 -12.19
C VAL A 234 -23.17 11.11 -12.98
N LEU A 235 -23.55 10.01 -12.33
CA LEU A 235 -24.20 8.87 -13.00
C LEU A 235 -25.66 9.15 -13.29
N THR A 236 -26.34 9.92 -12.43
CA THR A 236 -27.77 10.25 -12.55
C THR A 236 -28.02 11.69 -13.00
N GLY A 237 -27.02 12.57 -12.86
CA GLY A 237 -27.13 14.01 -13.10
C GLY A 237 -27.92 14.75 -12.02
N GLN A 238 -28.07 14.18 -10.82
CA GLN A 238 -28.91 14.73 -9.75
C GLN A 238 -28.10 15.16 -8.52
N TYR A 239 -28.67 16.10 -7.76
CA TYR A 239 -28.14 16.50 -6.47
C TYR A 239 -28.85 15.70 -5.38
N GLU A 240 -28.11 14.89 -4.65
CA GLU A 240 -28.67 13.93 -3.69
C GLU A 240 -27.71 13.68 -2.53
N ASP A 241 -28.21 13.02 -1.48
CA ASP A 241 -27.38 12.59 -0.36
C ASP A 241 -26.39 11.52 -0.85
N MET A 242 -25.11 11.86 -0.81
CA MET A 242 -24.05 11.03 -1.39
C MET A 242 -23.91 9.70 -0.63
N ILE A 243 -24.08 9.71 0.69
CA ILE A 243 -23.95 8.50 1.52
C ILE A 243 -25.15 7.59 1.29
N ALA A 244 -26.37 8.15 1.29
CA ALA A 244 -27.59 7.40 1.02
C ALA A 244 -27.59 6.79 -0.39
N SER A 245 -26.94 7.46 -1.34
CA SER A 245 -26.79 7.01 -2.73
C SER A 245 -25.61 6.06 -2.94
N GLY A 246 -24.84 5.76 -1.88
CA GLY A 246 -23.71 4.83 -1.91
C GLY A 246 -22.42 5.40 -2.53
N ILE A 247 -22.37 6.71 -2.77
CA ILE A 247 -21.18 7.42 -3.26
C ILE A 247 -20.39 7.91 -2.06
N VAL A 248 -19.50 7.04 -1.58
CA VAL A 248 -18.72 7.25 -0.36
C VAL A 248 -17.23 7.11 -0.64
N ASP A 249 -16.45 7.95 0.03
CA ASP A 249 -14.99 7.87 0.01
C ASP A 249 -14.47 7.54 1.42
N PRO A 250 -13.39 6.75 1.55
CA PRO A 250 -12.74 6.56 2.84
C PRO A 250 -12.19 7.88 3.38
N ALA A 251 -12.52 8.23 4.63
CA ALA A 251 -12.11 9.50 5.23
C ALA A 251 -10.58 9.69 5.22
N LYS A 252 -9.85 8.59 5.47
CA LYS A 252 -8.38 8.53 5.40
C LYS A 252 -7.84 8.96 4.05
N VAL A 253 -8.48 8.55 2.96
CA VAL A 253 -8.04 8.88 1.59
C VAL A 253 -8.23 10.36 1.33
N THR A 254 -9.42 10.91 1.61
CA THR A 254 -9.72 12.34 1.43
C THR A 254 -8.77 13.23 2.22
N ARG A 255 -8.53 12.90 3.51
CA ARG A 255 -7.59 13.62 4.38
C ARG A 255 -6.14 13.53 3.86
N SER A 256 -5.69 12.33 3.52
CA SER A 256 -4.30 12.09 3.09
C SER A 256 -4.01 12.76 1.74
N ALA A 257 -4.97 12.74 0.81
CA ALA A 257 -4.84 13.43 -0.47
C ALA A 257 -4.63 14.95 -0.28
N LEU A 258 -5.45 15.59 0.55
CA LEU A 258 -5.33 17.02 0.84
C LEU A 258 -4.00 17.35 1.52
N GLN A 259 -3.60 16.58 2.54
CA GLN A 259 -2.34 16.81 3.27
C GLN A 259 -1.11 16.68 2.38
N ASN A 260 -1.06 15.62 1.56
CA ASN A 260 0.06 15.41 0.64
C ASN A 260 0.12 16.48 -0.45
N ALA A 261 -1.03 16.86 -1.02
CA ALA A 261 -1.11 17.92 -2.02
C ALA A 261 -0.65 19.27 -1.43
N ALA A 262 -1.13 19.64 -0.25
CA ALA A 262 -0.73 20.86 0.44
C ALA A 262 0.77 20.86 0.80
N SER A 263 1.31 19.70 1.23
CA SER A 263 2.73 19.56 1.56
C SER A 263 3.64 19.82 0.35
N ILE A 264 3.32 19.27 -0.81
CA ILE A 264 4.11 19.48 -2.03
C ILE A 264 3.92 20.91 -2.56
N ALA A 265 2.68 21.42 -2.56
CA ALA A 265 2.41 22.78 -3.02
C ALA A 265 3.17 23.83 -2.18
N ALA A 266 3.18 23.69 -0.85
CA ALA A 266 3.93 24.58 0.03
C ALA A 266 5.44 24.53 -0.25
N MET A 267 6.01 23.35 -0.47
CA MET A 267 7.41 23.18 -0.83
C MET A 267 7.73 23.92 -2.14
N ILE A 268 6.91 23.75 -3.17
CA ILE A 268 7.06 24.42 -4.47
C ILE A 268 6.99 25.95 -4.32
N LEU A 269 6.01 26.46 -3.58
CA LEU A 269 5.83 27.91 -3.37
C LEU A 269 7.02 28.56 -2.67
N THR A 270 7.77 27.81 -1.86
CA THR A 270 8.97 28.30 -1.17
C THR A 270 10.28 28.03 -1.93
N THR A 271 10.22 27.45 -3.12
CA THR A 271 11.40 27.08 -3.90
C THR A 271 11.90 28.28 -4.72
N GLU A 272 12.99 28.90 -4.27
CA GLU A 272 13.62 30.05 -4.97
C GLU A 272 14.63 29.63 -6.05
N ALA A 273 15.22 28.44 -5.95
CA ALA A 273 16.23 27.95 -6.89
C ALA A 273 16.15 26.43 -7.06
N LEU A 274 16.50 25.97 -8.26
CA LEU A 274 16.61 24.55 -8.61
C LEU A 274 17.97 24.30 -9.24
N VAL A 275 18.63 23.21 -8.83
CA VAL A 275 19.84 22.69 -9.47
C VAL A 275 19.45 21.39 -10.19
N ALA A 276 19.70 21.34 -11.48
CA ALA A 276 19.38 20.20 -12.33
C ALA A 276 20.60 19.82 -13.17
N ASP A 277 20.67 18.57 -13.60
CA ASP A 277 21.66 18.12 -14.55
C ASP A 277 21.48 18.86 -15.89
N ILE A 278 22.61 19.14 -16.55
CA ILE A 278 22.59 19.70 -17.91
C ILE A 278 21.91 18.65 -18.81
N PRO A 279 20.88 19.02 -19.60
CA PRO A 279 20.26 18.07 -20.53
C PRO A 279 21.31 17.41 -21.40
N GLU A 280 21.32 16.07 -21.43
CA GLU A 280 22.18 15.35 -22.36
C GLU A 280 21.79 15.72 -23.80
N GLU A 281 22.77 16.16 -24.60
CA GLU A 281 22.58 16.26 -26.04
C GLU A 281 22.28 14.86 -26.55
N LYS A 282 21.03 14.61 -26.96
CA LYS A 282 20.69 13.40 -27.68
C LYS A 282 21.54 13.39 -28.94
N ALA A 283 22.55 12.51 -28.98
CA ALA A 283 23.28 12.25 -30.20
C ALA A 283 22.24 11.94 -31.28
N ASP A 284 22.20 12.76 -32.34
CA ASP A 284 21.43 12.48 -33.53
C ASP A 284 21.78 11.04 -33.94
N GLN A 285 20.84 10.12 -33.74
CA GLN A 285 20.98 8.80 -34.32
C GLN A 285 21.13 9.04 -35.82
N PRO A 286 22.23 8.60 -36.46
CA PRO A 286 22.38 8.77 -37.89
C PRO A 286 21.19 8.09 -38.54
N MET A 287 20.34 8.90 -39.18
CA MET A 287 19.30 8.46 -40.08
C MET A 287 19.93 7.46 -41.05
N GLY A 288 19.68 6.17 -40.80
CA GLY A 288 19.96 5.10 -41.74
C GLY A 288 19.08 5.29 -42.97
N GLY A 289 19.54 6.14 -43.88
CA GLY A 289 18.95 6.37 -45.20
C GLY A 289 19.91 5.82 -46.24
N GLY A 290 19.55 4.67 -46.81
CA GLY A 290 20.38 3.92 -47.74
C GLY A 290 20.74 4.68 -49.01
N GLY A 291 21.85 4.26 -49.61
CA GLY A 291 22.25 4.76 -50.91
C GLY A 291 23.66 4.32 -51.30
N MET A 292 23.82 3.08 -51.74
CA MET A 292 24.51 2.84 -53.02
C MET A 292 24.25 1.43 -53.57
N PRO A 293 23.82 1.31 -54.85
CA PRO A 293 23.68 0.05 -55.55
C PRO A 293 25.05 -0.36 -56.12
N MET A 294 25.43 -1.63 -55.99
CA MET A 294 26.53 -2.19 -56.76
C MET A 294 26.13 -3.56 -57.28
N MET A 295 26.38 -3.70 -58.59
CA MET A 295 26.15 -4.84 -59.49
C MET A 295 26.47 -6.21 -58.91
#